data_AF-F2Y4J4-F1
#
_entry.id   AF-F2Y4J4-F1
#
_cell.length_a   1.000
_cell.length_b   1.000
_cell.length_c   1.000
_cell.angle_alpha   90.00
_cell.angle_beta   90.00
_cell.angle_gamma   90.00
#
_symmetry.space_group_name_H-M   'P 1'
#
loop_
_entity.id
_entity.type
_entity.pdbx_description
1 polymer ?
#
loop_
_entity_poly.entity_id
_entity_poly.type
_entity_poly.pdbx_seq_one_letter_code
_entity_poly.pdbx_strand_id
1 'polypeptide(L)'
;DCCTIVDHINGATNYFFSPTKVADWFYDSISIVLSEIQKKPQRGMPKVEKVEKNGTIISIILGVGSSRMLYDIVPVVSFKGWPAVAQSWLMENHFWDGKITEEEVISGFYLVPACSYKGKKDNEWRLSFARSEVQLKKCISSSLMQAYQACKAIIIKLLSRPKAISPYHLRSMMLWACDRLPANYLAQEDYAAHFLLGLIDDLQHCLVNKMCPNYFIPQCNMLEHLSEETVMLHARKLSSVRSDPAEH
;
A
#
# COMPACT_ATOMS: atom_id res chain seq x y z
N ASP A 1 -20.97 17.63 10.02
CA ASP A 1 -20.23 18.56 9.15
C ASP A 1 -18.85 17.97 8.89
N CYS A 2 -18.53 17.66 7.63
CA CYS A 2 -17.28 17.00 7.21
C CYS A 2 -16.20 18.00 6.80
N CYS A 3 -16.49 19.31 6.79
CA CYS A 3 -15.56 20.32 6.33
C CYS A 3 -14.78 20.94 7.49
N THR A 4 -13.51 21.28 7.26
CA THR A 4 -12.71 22.15 8.12
C THR A 4 -12.51 23.50 7.46
N ILE A 5 -12.48 24.56 8.27
CA ILE A 5 -12.21 25.92 7.84
C ILE A 5 -10.72 26.19 8.10
N VAL A 6 -10.01 26.68 7.10
CA VAL A 6 -8.63 27.15 7.27
C VAL A 6 -8.55 28.58 6.76
N ASP A 7 -8.17 29.50 7.66
CA ASP A 7 -7.91 30.88 7.31
C ASP A 7 -6.53 30.99 6.68
N HIS A 8 -6.47 31.49 5.44
CA HIS A 8 -5.21 31.80 4.78
C HIS A 8 -4.80 33.26 5.01
N ILE A 9 -3.49 33.53 4.90
CA ILE A 9 -2.88 34.87 5.06
C ILE A 9 -3.47 35.90 4.09
N ASN A 10 -4.06 35.46 2.97
CA ASN A 10 -4.73 36.28 1.97
C ASN A 10 -6.23 36.53 2.26
N GLY A 11 -6.76 36.10 3.40
CA GLY A 11 -8.15 36.36 3.81
C GLY A 11 -9.21 35.47 3.16
N ALA A 12 -8.82 34.45 2.37
CA ALA A 12 -9.75 33.50 1.78
C ALA A 12 -10.05 32.35 2.76
N THR A 13 -11.34 32.11 3.03
CA THR A 13 -11.83 30.94 3.77
C THR A 13 -12.08 29.79 2.79
N ASN A 14 -11.22 28.77 2.81
CA ASN A 14 -11.42 27.57 2.01
C ASN A 14 -12.01 26.45 2.87
N TYR A 15 -13.03 25.76 2.35
CA TYR A 15 -13.57 24.55 2.97
C TYR A 15 -12.77 23.34 2.50
N PHE A 16 -12.18 22.61 3.44
CA PHE A 16 -11.48 21.37 3.16
C PHE A 16 -12.35 20.18 3.58
N PHE A 17 -12.53 19.22 2.67
CA PHE A 17 -13.18 17.96 3.00
C PHE A 17 -12.25 17.15 3.90
N SER A 18 -12.56 17.08 5.19
CA SER A 18 -11.61 16.62 6.20
C SER A 18 -11.56 15.09 6.30
N PRO A 19 -10.39 14.44 6.13
CA PRO A 19 -10.29 12.98 6.15
C PRO A 19 -10.59 12.37 7.53
N THR A 20 -10.19 13.05 8.60
CA THR A 20 -10.43 12.61 9.97
C THR A 20 -11.91 12.70 10.32
N LYS A 21 -12.58 13.80 9.99
CA LYS A 21 -14.04 13.92 10.19
C LYS A 21 -14.83 12.88 9.41
N VAL A 22 -14.41 12.57 8.17
CA VAL A 22 -15.04 11.51 7.38
C VAL A 22 -14.81 10.15 8.01
N ALA A 23 -13.59 9.87 8.47
CA ALA A 23 -13.28 8.61 9.15
C ALA A 23 -14.04 8.45 10.47
N ASP A 24 -14.21 9.54 11.23
CA ASP A 24 -14.99 9.57 12.47
C ASP A 24 -16.46 9.26 12.21
N TRP A 25 -17.08 9.99 11.27
CA TRP A 25 -18.46 9.75 10.86
C TRP A 25 -18.68 8.30 10.38
N PHE A 26 -17.74 7.77 9.59
CA PHE A 26 -17.82 6.42 9.07
C PHE A 26 -17.68 5.37 10.18
N TYR A 27 -16.80 5.61 11.17
CA TYR A 27 -16.67 4.76 12.35
C TYR A 27 -17.96 4.72 13.18
N ASP A 28 -18.57 5.87 13.43
CA ASP A 28 -19.82 5.95 14.18
C ASP A 28 -20.94 5.17 13.45
N SER A 29 -21.02 5.35 12.14
CA SER A 29 -21.98 4.63 11.28
C SER A 29 -21.80 3.11 11.33
N ILE A 30 -20.55 2.63 11.23
CA ILE A 30 -20.23 1.20 11.31
C ILE A 30 -20.51 0.66 12.71
N SER A 31 -20.15 1.41 13.75
CA SER A 31 -20.28 0.97 15.15
C SER A 31 -21.74 0.72 15.51
N ILE A 32 -22.67 1.53 14.99
CA ILE A 32 -24.11 1.29 15.13
C ILE A 32 -24.48 -0.08 14.56
N VAL A 33 -24.10 -0.36 13.31
CA VAL A 33 -24.41 -1.63 12.63
C VAL A 33 -23.81 -2.82 13.39
N LEU A 34 -22.54 -2.74 13.78
CA LEU A 34 -21.86 -3.80 14.51
C LEU A 34 -22.49 -4.05 15.89
N SER A 35 -22.94 -3.00 16.58
CA SER A 35 -23.63 -3.13 17.87
C SER A 35 -24.98 -3.85 17.72
N GLU A 36 -25.71 -3.61 16.64
CA GLU A 36 -26.97 -4.31 16.36
C GLU A 36 -26.75 -5.79 16.05
N ILE A 37 -25.69 -6.11 15.29
CA ILE A 37 -25.28 -7.51 15.05
C ILE A 37 -24.92 -8.21 16.37
N GLN A 38 -24.25 -7.52 17.29
CA GLN A 38 -23.90 -8.07 18.60
C GLN A 38 -25.12 -8.32 19.50
N LYS A 39 -26.10 -7.39 19.49
CA LYS A 39 -27.34 -7.52 20.28
C LYS A 39 -28.26 -8.62 19.77
N LYS A 40 -28.29 -8.86 18.46
CA LYS A 40 -29.17 -9.83 17.80
C LYS A 40 -28.36 -10.87 17.01
N PRO A 41 -27.63 -11.77 17.70
CA PRO A 41 -26.83 -12.78 17.02
C PRO A 41 -27.73 -13.73 16.23
N GLN A 42 -27.47 -13.88 14.94
CA GLN A 42 -28.18 -14.81 14.07
C GLN A 42 -27.36 -16.10 13.88
N ARG A 43 -28.03 -17.24 13.93
CA ARG A 43 -27.39 -18.55 13.71
C ARG A 43 -26.82 -18.59 12.29
N GLY A 44 -25.54 -18.93 12.15
CA GLY A 44 -24.83 -18.98 10.87
C GLY A 44 -24.19 -17.66 10.44
N MET A 45 -24.42 -16.54 11.15
CA MET A 45 -23.71 -15.30 10.90
C MET A 45 -22.42 -15.19 11.74
N PRO A 46 -21.39 -14.47 11.24
CA PRO A 46 -20.21 -14.18 12.02
C PRO A 46 -20.54 -13.37 13.29
N LYS A 47 -19.95 -13.77 14.42
CA LYS A 47 -20.04 -13.02 15.67
C LYS A 47 -18.99 -11.91 15.68
N VAL A 48 -19.40 -10.68 15.94
CA VAL A 48 -18.45 -9.58 16.15
C VAL A 48 -17.79 -9.75 17.52
N GLU A 49 -16.52 -10.18 17.54
CA GLU A 49 -15.76 -10.42 18.77
C GLU A 49 -15.06 -9.16 19.27
N LYS A 50 -14.51 -8.35 18.36
CA LYS A 50 -13.76 -7.14 18.71
C LYS A 50 -13.91 -6.07 17.63
N VAL A 51 -13.96 -4.81 18.06
CA VAL A 51 -13.92 -3.63 17.18
C VAL A 51 -12.94 -2.65 17.79
N GLU A 52 -11.94 -2.22 17.03
CA GLU A 52 -10.94 -1.23 17.45
C GLU A 52 -10.78 -0.15 16.39
N LYS A 53 -10.63 1.09 16.85
CA LYS A 53 -10.33 2.23 15.98
C LYS A 53 -8.87 2.64 16.18
N ASN A 54 -8.07 2.51 15.14
CA ASN A 54 -6.66 2.88 15.13
C ASN A 54 -6.43 4.03 14.15
N GLY A 55 -6.61 5.25 14.65
CA GLY A 55 -6.62 6.45 13.81
C GLY A 55 -7.82 6.41 12.84
N THR A 56 -7.53 6.29 11.55
CA THR A 56 -8.54 6.28 10.48
C THR A 56 -8.92 4.88 10.00
N ILE A 57 -8.30 3.85 10.60
CA ILE A 57 -8.55 2.43 10.30
C ILE A 57 -9.45 1.83 11.38
N ILE A 58 -10.43 1.03 10.96
CA ILE A 58 -11.32 0.29 11.84
C ILE A 58 -10.99 -1.19 11.71
N SER A 59 -10.44 -1.79 12.77
CA SER A 59 -10.08 -3.19 12.82
C SER A 59 -11.18 -3.99 13.50
N ILE A 60 -11.71 -5.02 12.84
CA ILE A 60 -12.81 -5.86 13.33
C ILE A 60 -12.35 -7.31 13.37
N ILE A 61 -12.61 -7.99 14.48
CA ILE A 61 -12.45 -9.44 14.59
C ILE A 61 -13.83 -10.09 14.54
N LEU A 62 -14.06 -10.92 13.53
CA LEU A 62 -15.26 -11.72 13.35
C LEU A 62 -14.96 -13.19 13.64
N GLY A 63 -15.74 -13.80 14.53
CA GLY A 63 -15.69 -15.23 14.85
C GLY A 63 -16.71 -16.03 14.03
N VAL A 64 -16.26 -17.10 13.38
CA VAL A 64 -17.12 -18.06 12.66
C VAL A 64 -16.71 -19.47 13.09
N GLY A 65 -17.52 -20.11 13.94
CA GLY A 65 -17.16 -21.40 14.54
C GLY A 65 -15.89 -21.29 15.39
N SER A 66 -14.86 -22.05 15.02
CA SER A 66 -13.52 -21.99 15.64
C SER A 66 -12.56 -20.99 14.98
N SER A 67 -12.97 -20.39 13.85
CA SER A 67 -12.13 -19.47 13.09
C SER A 67 -12.36 -18.02 13.50
N ARG A 68 -11.29 -17.23 13.47
CA ARG A 68 -11.32 -15.78 13.68
C ARG A 68 -10.75 -15.08 12.46
N MET A 69 -11.45 -14.08 11.95
CA MET A 69 -11.03 -13.27 10.80
C MET A 69 -10.84 -11.82 11.24
N LEU A 70 -9.67 -11.26 10.94
CA LEU A 70 -9.37 -9.84 11.12
C LEU A 70 -9.67 -9.09 9.82
N TYR A 71 -10.47 -8.03 9.92
CA TYR A 71 -10.77 -7.11 8.84
C TYR A 71 -10.29 -5.72 9.20
N ASP A 72 -9.46 -5.11 8.36
CA ASP A 72 -9.15 -3.68 8.43
C ASP A 72 -10.02 -2.94 7.42
N ILE A 73 -10.91 -2.08 7.93
CA ILE A 73 -11.80 -1.26 7.13
C ILE A 73 -11.25 0.17 7.10
N VAL A 74 -11.11 0.71 5.89
CA VAL A 74 -10.65 2.08 5.65
C VAL A 74 -11.70 2.81 4.83
N PRO A 75 -12.25 3.94 5.31
CA PRO A 75 -13.15 4.76 4.50
C PRO A 75 -12.37 5.39 3.35
N VAL A 76 -13.00 5.44 2.17
CA VAL A 76 -12.38 6.00 0.97
C VAL A 76 -13.36 6.87 0.20
N VAL A 77 -12.81 7.85 -0.53
CA VAL A 77 -13.56 8.58 -1.56
C VAL A 77 -13.16 8.01 -2.91
N SER A 78 -14.13 7.53 -3.68
CA SER A 78 -13.87 6.98 -5.01
C SER A 78 -13.94 8.09 -6.07
N PHE A 79 -12.92 8.14 -6.93
CA PHE A 79 -12.88 8.99 -8.11
C PHE A 79 -12.86 8.13 -9.38
N LYS A 80 -13.41 8.68 -10.46
CA LYS A 80 -13.27 8.13 -11.82
C LYS A 80 -12.15 8.84 -12.55
N GLY A 81 -11.51 8.15 -13.49
CA GLY A 81 -10.39 8.68 -14.28
C GLY A 81 -9.05 8.66 -13.53
N TRP A 82 -8.05 9.29 -14.12
CA TRP A 82 -6.67 9.25 -13.64
C TRP A 82 -6.20 10.61 -13.10
N PRO A 83 -5.58 10.68 -11.91
CA PRO A 83 -5.24 11.96 -11.30
C PRO A 83 -4.10 12.64 -12.07
N ALA A 84 -4.16 13.97 -12.18
CA ALA A 84 -3.20 14.77 -12.95
C ALA A 84 -1.72 14.48 -12.55
N VAL A 85 -1.47 14.28 -11.27
CA VAL A 85 -0.12 13.98 -10.74
C VAL A 85 0.44 12.63 -11.21
N ALA A 86 -0.43 11.70 -11.61
CA ALA A 86 -0.02 10.37 -12.09
C ALA A 86 -0.05 10.26 -13.63
N GLN A 87 -0.29 11.36 -14.35
CA GLN A 87 -0.41 11.34 -15.82
C GLN A 87 0.87 10.90 -16.52
N SER A 88 2.04 11.20 -15.95
CA SER A 88 3.33 10.75 -16.51
C SER A 88 3.45 9.22 -16.54
N TRP A 89 2.77 8.51 -15.61
CA TRP A 89 2.74 7.05 -15.61
C TRP A 89 2.04 6.50 -16.87
N LEU A 90 1.09 7.22 -17.47
CA LEU A 90 0.45 6.78 -18.71
C LEU A 90 1.34 6.91 -19.96
N MET A 91 2.51 7.55 -19.84
CA MET A 91 3.41 7.79 -20.96
C MET A 91 4.40 6.64 -21.19
N GLU A 92 4.44 5.66 -20.29
CA GLU A 92 5.33 4.50 -20.34
C GLU A 92 4.53 3.21 -20.56
N ASN A 93 5.23 2.13 -20.95
CA ASN A 93 4.59 0.82 -21.16
C ASN A 93 4.63 -0.01 -19.87
N HIS A 94 3.49 -0.10 -19.18
CA HIS A 94 3.33 -0.81 -17.91
C HIS A 94 2.58 -2.15 -18.02
N PHE A 95 2.31 -2.60 -19.25
CA PHE A 95 1.49 -3.79 -19.51
C PHE A 95 2.36 -4.95 -20.01
N TRP A 96 3.23 -5.45 -19.12
CA TRP A 96 4.26 -6.44 -19.45
C TRP A 96 3.73 -7.79 -19.95
N ASP A 97 2.48 -8.17 -19.60
CA ASP A 97 1.89 -9.43 -20.06
C ASP A 97 1.04 -9.29 -21.33
N GLY A 98 0.76 -8.04 -21.76
CA GLY A 98 -0.10 -7.72 -22.90
C GLY A 98 -1.55 -8.21 -22.82
N LYS A 99 -1.99 -8.77 -21.68
CA LYS A 99 -3.34 -9.33 -21.51
C LYS A 99 -4.30 -8.35 -20.88
N ILE A 100 -3.79 -7.41 -20.09
CA ILE A 100 -4.61 -6.41 -19.44
C ILE A 100 -4.64 -5.13 -20.25
N THR A 101 -5.84 -4.57 -20.39
CA THR A 101 -6.04 -3.30 -21.10
C THR A 101 -5.74 -2.13 -20.18
N GLU A 102 -5.38 -0.99 -20.78
CA GLU A 102 -5.20 0.25 -20.05
C GLU A 102 -6.47 0.61 -19.27
N GLU A 103 -7.64 0.54 -19.92
CA GLU A 103 -8.95 0.84 -19.33
C GLU A 103 -9.26 0.06 -18.05
N GLU A 104 -8.86 -1.21 -17.98
CA GLU A 104 -9.03 -2.04 -16.78
C GLU A 104 -8.18 -1.53 -15.61
N VAL A 105 -6.98 -1.04 -15.90
CA VAL A 105 -6.03 -0.55 -14.88
C VAL A 105 -6.32 0.89 -14.48
N ILE A 106 -6.72 1.76 -15.41
CA ILE A 106 -6.87 3.22 -15.19
C ILE A 106 -8.29 3.67 -14.86
N SER A 107 -9.18 2.74 -14.49
CA SER A 107 -10.61 3.01 -14.26
C SER A 107 -10.93 4.04 -13.17
N GLY A 108 -10.03 4.25 -12.21
CA GLY A 108 -10.22 5.22 -11.13
C GLY A 108 -9.21 5.06 -10.01
N PHE A 109 -9.25 6.01 -9.07
CA PHE A 109 -8.41 6.01 -7.87
C PHE A 109 -9.25 6.34 -6.63
N TYR A 110 -8.63 6.19 -5.47
CA TYR A 110 -9.23 6.51 -4.19
C TYR A 110 -8.46 7.61 -3.48
N LEU A 111 -9.19 8.39 -2.68
CA LEU A 111 -8.62 9.16 -1.58
C LEU A 111 -8.76 8.35 -0.30
N VAL A 112 -7.64 8.07 0.37
CA VAL A 112 -7.63 7.43 1.70
C VAL A 112 -7.23 8.45 2.77
N PRO A 113 -7.80 8.38 3.98
CA PRO A 113 -7.51 9.29 5.08
C PRO A 113 -6.14 8.95 5.66
N ALA A 114 -5.09 9.52 5.06
CA ALA A 114 -3.71 9.37 5.45
C ALA A 114 -2.94 10.66 5.12
N CYS A 115 -2.00 11.01 5.99
CA CYS A 115 -1.29 12.27 5.96
C CYS A 115 0.19 12.04 5.62
N SER A 116 0.81 13.00 4.93
CA SER A 116 2.26 13.01 4.75
C SER A 116 2.98 13.26 6.08
N TYR A 117 4.28 12.97 6.13
CA TYR A 117 5.09 13.12 7.35
C TYR A 117 5.12 14.56 7.89
N LYS A 118 5.12 15.55 6.99
CA LYS A 118 5.13 16.99 7.33
C LYS A 118 3.74 17.63 7.26
N GLY A 119 2.72 16.83 6.97
CA GLY A 119 1.41 17.29 6.59
C GLY A 119 0.45 17.55 7.74
N LYS A 120 -0.76 18.00 7.40
CA LYS A 120 -1.87 18.16 8.34
C LYS A 120 -2.93 17.09 8.12
N LYS A 121 -3.12 16.23 9.14
CA LYS A 121 -4.04 15.07 9.08
C LYS A 121 -5.47 15.43 8.73
N ASP A 122 -5.93 16.62 9.12
CA ASP A 122 -7.30 17.06 8.87
C ASP A 122 -7.52 17.65 7.47
N ASN A 123 -6.45 17.84 6.69
CA ASN A 123 -6.50 18.53 5.40
C ASN A 123 -5.90 17.69 4.25
N GLU A 124 -5.25 16.56 4.56
CA GLU A 124 -4.54 15.75 3.57
C GLU A 124 -5.17 14.38 3.35
N TRP A 125 -5.41 14.10 2.08
CA TRP A 125 -5.75 12.77 1.60
C TRP A 125 -4.55 12.17 0.85
N ARG A 126 -4.35 10.86 0.98
CA ARG A 126 -3.39 10.13 0.16
C ARG A 126 -4.11 9.49 -1.02
N LEU A 127 -3.50 9.59 -2.20
CA LEU A 127 -3.95 8.85 -3.39
C LEU A 127 -3.70 7.35 -3.20
N SER A 128 -4.65 6.53 -3.62
CA SER A 128 -4.57 5.08 -3.59
C SER A 128 -5.07 4.49 -4.90
N PHE A 129 -4.22 3.66 -5.50
CA PHE A 129 -4.48 2.99 -6.78
C PHE A 129 -4.81 1.51 -6.57
N ALA A 130 -5.43 1.17 -5.43
CA ALA A 130 -5.67 -0.20 -5.02
C ALA A 130 -6.42 -1.05 -6.07
N ARG A 131 -7.30 -0.45 -6.90
CA ARG A 131 -7.94 -1.15 -8.02
C ARG A 131 -6.91 -1.55 -9.08
N SER A 132 -6.14 -0.58 -9.57
CA SER A 132 -5.05 -0.76 -10.53
C SER A 132 -4.03 -1.79 -10.04
N GLU A 133 -3.65 -1.74 -8.77
CA GLU A 133 -2.73 -2.70 -8.15
C GLU A 133 -3.28 -4.13 -8.11
N VAL A 134 -4.59 -4.31 -7.95
CA VAL A 134 -5.22 -5.64 -7.98
C VAL A 134 -5.21 -6.19 -9.40
N GLN A 135 -5.43 -5.32 -10.39
CA GLN A 135 -5.41 -5.68 -11.80
C GLN A 135 -4.00 -6.10 -12.25
N LEU A 136 -2.99 -5.25 -12.02
CA LEU A 136 -1.59 -5.57 -12.35
C LEU A 136 -1.08 -6.83 -11.63
N LYS A 137 -1.53 -7.09 -10.40
CA LYS A 137 -1.15 -8.31 -9.67
C LYS A 137 -1.59 -9.60 -10.40
N LYS A 138 -2.70 -9.57 -11.16
CA LYS A 138 -3.16 -10.75 -11.91
C LYS A 138 -2.21 -11.11 -13.07
N CYS A 139 -1.44 -10.14 -13.54
CA CYS A 139 -0.45 -10.28 -14.61
C CYS A 139 0.88 -10.88 -14.12
N ILE A 140 1.02 -11.16 -12.83
CA ILE A 140 2.23 -11.73 -12.24
C ILE A 140 2.02 -13.23 -12.05
N SER A 141 2.94 -14.03 -12.58
CA SER A 141 2.87 -15.50 -12.46
C SER A 141 2.90 -15.96 -11.00
N SER A 142 2.33 -17.13 -10.73
CA SER A 142 2.30 -17.75 -9.41
C SER A 142 3.71 -17.91 -8.81
N SER A 143 4.67 -18.34 -9.64
CA SER A 143 6.07 -18.55 -9.24
C SER A 143 6.73 -17.24 -8.79
N LEU A 144 6.58 -16.16 -9.57
CA LEU A 144 7.12 -14.84 -9.20
C LEU A 144 6.40 -14.25 -7.97
N MET A 145 5.10 -14.49 -7.84
CA MET A 145 4.36 -14.08 -6.65
C MET A 145 4.84 -14.82 -5.39
N GLN A 146 5.21 -16.09 -5.49
CA GLN A 146 5.83 -16.85 -4.38
C GLN A 146 7.21 -16.30 -4.03
N ALA A 147 8.05 -16.02 -5.03
CA ALA A 147 9.34 -15.35 -4.85
C ALA A 147 9.19 -14.00 -4.14
N TYR A 148 8.20 -13.19 -4.53
CA TYR A 148 7.87 -11.95 -3.85
C TYR A 148 7.42 -12.15 -2.40
N GLN A 149 6.59 -13.16 -2.09
CA GLN A 149 6.19 -13.44 -0.71
C GLN A 149 7.40 -13.85 0.16
N ALA A 150 8.30 -14.67 -0.38
CA ALA A 150 9.54 -15.04 0.30
C ALA A 150 10.43 -13.82 0.55
N CYS A 151 10.68 -12.99 -0.48
CA CYS A 151 11.38 -11.72 -0.33
C CYS A 151 10.74 -10.85 0.77
N LYS A 152 9.43 -10.64 0.71
CA LYS A 152 8.68 -9.86 1.71
C LYS A 152 8.86 -10.42 3.13
N ALA A 153 8.80 -11.74 3.32
CA ALA A 153 8.97 -12.36 4.62
C ALA A 153 10.36 -12.09 5.20
N ILE A 154 11.41 -12.29 4.38
CA ILE A 154 12.81 -12.02 4.74
C ILE A 154 12.97 -10.55 5.13
N ILE A 155 12.56 -9.63 4.26
CA ILE A 155 12.74 -8.19 4.46
C ILE A 155 12.00 -7.68 5.69
N ILE A 156 10.71 -8.02 5.84
CA ILE A 156 9.90 -7.51 6.96
C ILE A 156 10.44 -8.00 8.31
N LYS A 157 10.98 -9.21 8.36
CA LYS A 157 11.64 -9.74 9.57
C LYS A 157 12.97 -9.03 9.84
N LEU A 158 13.85 -8.98 8.84
CA LEU A 158 15.20 -8.41 8.94
C LEU A 158 15.17 -6.91 9.28
N LEU A 159 14.27 -6.17 8.66
CA LEU A 159 14.16 -4.71 8.73
C LEU A 159 13.04 -4.26 9.67
N SER A 160 12.67 -5.11 10.63
CA SER A 160 11.62 -4.83 11.61
C SER A 160 12.00 -3.74 12.62
N ARG A 161 13.31 -3.50 12.85
CA ARG A 161 13.82 -2.57 13.88
C ARG A 161 15.05 -1.78 13.42
N PRO A 162 14.99 -0.43 13.39
CA PRO A 162 13.75 0.37 13.43
C PRO A 162 12.89 0.09 12.19
N LYS A 163 11.57 0.18 12.28
CA LYS A 163 10.67 -0.12 11.15
C LYS A 163 10.80 0.98 10.09
N ALA A 164 11.49 0.68 8.99
CA ALA A 164 11.62 1.61 7.86
C ALA A 164 10.86 1.14 6.62
N ILE A 165 10.93 -0.16 6.33
CA ILE A 165 10.33 -0.74 5.12
C ILE A 165 8.96 -1.32 5.44
N SER A 166 7.96 -0.78 4.75
CA SER A 166 6.59 -1.30 4.75
C SER A 166 6.36 -2.28 3.59
N PRO A 167 5.36 -3.18 3.68
CA PRO A 167 4.96 -4.04 2.56
C PRO A 167 4.62 -3.29 1.27
N TYR A 168 4.23 -2.02 1.37
CA TYR A 168 3.87 -1.21 0.21
C TYR A 168 5.08 -0.79 -0.63
N HIS A 169 6.24 -0.55 0.01
CA HIS A 169 7.49 -0.29 -0.71
C HIS A 169 7.86 -1.49 -1.58
N LEU A 170 7.84 -2.68 -0.98
CA LEU A 170 8.15 -3.94 -1.67
C LEU A 170 7.17 -4.22 -2.81
N ARG A 171 5.89 -3.92 -2.61
CA ARG A 171 4.89 -4.06 -3.67
C ARG A 171 5.18 -3.14 -4.85
N SER A 172 5.49 -1.86 -4.58
CA SER A 172 5.82 -0.89 -5.64
C SER A 172 7.07 -1.32 -6.40
N MET A 173 8.08 -1.83 -5.70
CA MET A 173 9.30 -2.36 -6.29
C MET A 173 9.07 -3.58 -7.17
N MET A 174 8.21 -4.51 -6.73
CA MET A 174 7.83 -5.67 -7.53
C MET A 174 7.20 -5.24 -8.86
N LEU A 175 6.34 -4.22 -8.84
CA LEU A 175 5.74 -3.69 -10.06
C LEU A 175 6.80 -3.04 -10.97
N TRP A 176 7.71 -2.23 -10.42
CA TRP A 176 8.85 -1.68 -11.19
C TRP A 176 9.76 -2.78 -11.78
N ALA A 177 9.96 -3.88 -11.06
CA ALA A 177 10.73 -5.01 -11.58
C ALA A 177 10.01 -5.66 -12.76
N CYS A 178 8.67 -5.80 -12.69
CA CYS A 178 7.87 -6.32 -13.79
C CYS A 178 7.90 -5.41 -15.04
N ASP A 179 7.93 -4.09 -14.89
CA ASP A 179 8.10 -3.18 -16.04
C ASP A 179 9.48 -3.30 -16.69
N ARG A 180 10.52 -3.46 -15.86
CA ARG A 180 11.92 -3.48 -16.32
C ARG A 180 12.31 -4.81 -16.96
N LEU A 181 11.74 -5.91 -16.50
CA LEU A 181 12.14 -7.26 -16.92
C LEU A 181 11.46 -7.66 -18.24
N PRO A 182 12.18 -8.35 -19.15
CA PRO A 182 11.60 -8.87 -20.38
C PRO A 182 10.40 -9.82 -20.14
N ALA A 183 9.37 -9.75 -21.00
CA ALA A 183 8.18 -10.59 -20.87
C ALA A 183 8.48 -12.11 -20.87
N ASN A 184 9.49 -12.55 -21.63
CA ASN A 184 9.93 -13.95 -21.64
C ASN A 184 10.55 -14.37 -20.29
N TYR A 185 11.22 -13.47 -19.59
CA TYR A 185 11.72 -13.71 -18.23
C TYR A 185 10.53 -13.87 -17.28
N LEU A 186 9.54 -12.97 -17.36
CA LEU A 186 8.38 -12.98 -16.46
C LEU A 186 7.48 -14.21 -16.64
N ALA A 187 7.50 -14.81 -17.84
CA ALA A 187 6.74 -15.99 -18.18
C ALA A 187 7.37 -17.31 -17.70
N GLN A 188 8.66 -17.32 -17.32
CA GLN A 188 9.38 -18.55 -16.96
C GLN A 188 9.44 -18.76 -15.44
N GLU A 189 9.11 -19.97 -15.00
CA GLU A 189 9.05 -20.31 -13.57
C GLU A 189 10.45 -20.44 -12.92
N ASP A 190 11.46 -20.85 -13.70
CA ASP A 190 12.84 -21.10 -13.22
C ASP A 190 13.55 -19.82 -12.75
N TYR A 191 13.02 -18.65 -13.09
CA TYR A 191 13.57 -17.36 -12.70
C TYR A 191 13.08 -16.83 -11.35
N ALA A 192 12.28 -17.59 -10.61
CA ALA A 192 11.78 -17.16 -9.29
C ALA A 192 12.88 -16.79 -8.30
N ALA A 193 13.95 -17.59 -8.21
CA ALA A 193 15.08 -17.30 -7.33
C ALA A 193 15.82 -16.03 -7.75
N HIS A 194 16.07 -15.88 -9.05
CA HIS A 194 16.70 -14.69 -9.63
C HIS A 194 15.85 -13.42 -9.41
N PHE A 195 14.52 -13.55 -9.54
CA PHE A 195 13.58 -12.46 -9.28
C PHE A 195 13.60 -12.03 -7.81
N LEU A 196 13.59 -12.98 -6.87
CA LEU A 196 13.74 -12.70 -5.44
C LEU A 196 15.02 -11.91 -5.15
N LEU A 197 16.17 -12.38 -5.65
CA LEU A 197 17.46 -11.73 -5.45
C LEU A 197 17.48 -10.33 -6.08
N GLY A 198 16.90 -10.18 -7.27
CA GLY A 198 16.75 -8.88 -7.93
C GLY A 198 15.92 -7.88 -7.11
N LEU A 199 14.85 -8.33 -6.43
CA LEU A 199 14.08 -7.46 -5.53
C LEU A 199 14.89 -7.01 -4.30
N ILE A 200 15.78 -7.86 -3.79
CA ILE A 200 16.70 -7.49 -2.70
C ILE A 200 17.70 -6.45 -3.20
N ASP A 201 18.27 -6.65 -4.40
CA ASP A 201 19.21 -5.72 -5.03
C ASP A 201 18.55 -4.36 -5.29
N ASP A 202 17.33 -4.34 -5.82
CA ASP A 202 16.55 -3.11 -6.01
C ASP A 202 16.32 -2.39 -4.68
N LEU A 203 16.07 -3.12 -3.59
CA LEU A 203 15.76 -2.51 -2.29
C LEU A 203 17.01 -1.90 -1.69
N GLN A 204 18.13 -2.61 -1.80
CA GLN A 204 19.43 -2.10 -1.42
C GLN A 204 19.77 -0.82 -2.21
N HIS A 205 19.54 -0.81 -3.53
CA HIS A 205 19.72 0.38 -4.35
C HIS A 205 18.83 1.54 -3.89
N CYS A 206 17.55 1.29 -3.60
CA CYS A 206 16.63 2.31 -3.10
C CYS A 206 17.10 2.91 -1.76
N LEU A 207 17.60 2.07 -0.85
CA LEU A 207 18.08 2.51 0.46
C LEU A 207 19.39 3.30 0.38
N VAL A 208 20.36 2.84 -0.41
CA VAL A 208 21.64 3.53 -0.61
C VAL A 208 21.43 4.92 -1.19
N ASN A 209 20.53 5.05 -2.17
CA ASN A 209 20.22 6.33 -2.78
C ASN A 209 19.16 7.14 -2.02
N LYS A 210 18.58 6.59 -0.95
CA LYS A 210 17.43 7.15 -0.23
C LYS A 210 16.27 7.53 -1.18
N MET A 211 16.05 6.73 -2.22
CA MET A 211 15.07 6.97 -3.28
C MET A 211 14.29 5.70 -3.58
N CYS A 212 13.00 5.68 -3.24
CA CYS A 212 12.07 4.62 -3.63
C CYS A 212 10.84 5.26 -4.28
N PRO A 213 10.80 5.37 -5.62
CA PRO A 213 9.69 6.01 -6.31
C PRO A 213 8.40 5.20 -6.13
N ASN A 214 7.29 5.88 -5.83
CA ASN A 214 5.98 5.26 -5.92
C ASN A 214 5.71 4.80 -7.36
N TYR A 215 5.09 3.63 -7.52
CA TYR A 215 4.86 3.06 -8.84
C TYR A 215 4.00 3.93 -9.75
N PHE A 216 2.86 4.44 -9.25
CA PHE A 216 1.93 5.26 -10.05
C PHE A 216 2.26 6.76 -10.03
N ILE A 217 3.10 7.20 -9.09
CA ILE A 217 3.53 8.60 -8.95
C ILE A 217 5.06 8.60 -8.82
N PRO A 218 5.82 8.40 -9.91
CA PRO A 218 7.27 8.20 -9.85
C PRO A 218 8.05 9.32 -9.14
N GLN A 219 7.53 10.55 -9.18
CA GLN A 219 8.07 11.71 -8.48
C GLN A 219 7.87 11.68 -6.95
N CYS A 220 7.03 10.78 -6.42
CA CYS A 220 6.81 10.63 -4.99
C CYS A 220 7.81 9.62 -4.40
N ASN A 221 8.84 10.13 -3.71
CA ASN A 221 9.80 9.30 -3.00
C ASN A 221 9.22 8.80 -1.66
N MET A 222 8.97 7.51 -1.55
CA MET A 222 8.41 6.90 -0.35
C MET A 222 9.38 6.85 0.84
N LEU A 223 10.70 6.96 0.61
CA LEU A 223 11.73 6.96 1.66
C LEU A 223 12.11 8.35 2.16
N GLU A 224 11.47 9.42 1.64
CA GLU A 224 11.86 10.82 1.94
C GLU A 224 11.91 11.11 3.45
N HIS A 225 10.96 10.55 4.20
CA HIS A 225 10.79 10.73 5.64
C HIS A 225 11.83 10.03 6.52
N LEU A 226 12.64 9.12 5.97
CA LEU A 226 13.64 8.38 6.74
C LEU A 226 14.91 9.22 6.95
N SER A 227 15.64 8.97 8.05
CA SER A 227 16.96 9.57 8.25
C SER A 227 18.03 8.83 7.42
N GLU A 228 19.14 9.51 7.11
CA GLU A 228 20.29 8.90 6.42
C GLU A 228 20.85 7.72 7.22
N GLU A 229 20.96 7.87 8.54
CA GLU A 229 21.39 6.80 9.44
C GLU A 229 20.49 5.57 9.33
N THR A 230 19.17 5.76 9.28
CA THR A 230 18.20 4.67 9.17
C THR A 230 18.38 3.93 7.85
N VAL A 231 18.45 4.65 6.72
CA VAL A 231 18.58 3.99 5.41
C VAL A 231 19.92 3.28 5.26
N MET A 232 21.02 3.86 5.77
CA MET A 232 22.34 3.24 5.74
C MET A 232 22.42 1.99 6.62
N LEU A 233 21.81 2.02 7.81
CA LEU A 233 21.70 0.84 8.67
C LEU A 233 20.98 -0.31 7.95
N HIS A 234 19.87 0.01 7.27
CA HIS A 234 19.06 -0.98 6.55
C HIS A 234 19.78 -1.52 5.31
N ALA A 235 20.47 -0.66 4.56
CA ALA A 235 21.28 -1.07 3.41
C ALA A 235 22.39 -2.06 3.82
N ARG A 236 23.06 -1.83 4.96
CA ARG A 236 24.09 -2.75 5.49
C ARG A 236 23.49 -4.11 5.88
N LYS A 237 22.34 -4.13 6.55
CA LYS A 237 21.63 -5.38 6.90
C LYS A 237 21.22 -6.16 5.66
N LEU A 238 20.81 -5.48 4.60
CA LEU A 238 20.47 -6.14 3.34
C LEU A 238 21.67 -6.75 2.65
N SER A 239 22.80 -6.04 2.66
CA SER A 239 24.03 -6.55 2.07
C SER A 239 24.48 -7.88 2.67
N SER A 240 24.27 -8.11 3.98
CA SER A 240 24.61 -9.39 4.62
C SER A 240 23.69 -10.54 4.20
N VAL A 241 22.39 -10.26 4.01
CA VAL A 241 21.44 -11.26 3.49
C VAL A 241 21.75 -11.57 2.03
N ARG A 242 22.12 -10.56 1.24
CA ARG A 242 22.44 -10.75 -0.17
C ARG A 242 23.71 -11.58 -0.39
N SER A 243 24.68 -11.49 0.52
CA SER A 243 25.91 -12.29 0.47
C SER A 243 25.69 -13.76 0.87
N ASP A 244 24.69 -14.04 1.70
CA ASP A 244 24.33 -15.40 2.10
C ASP A 244 22.81 -15.60 2.20
N PRO A 245 22.12 -15.78 1.05
CA PRO A 245 20.66 -15.87 1.02
C PRO A 245 20.12 -17.18 1.62
N ALA A 246 20.94 -18.22 1.78
CA ALA A 246 20.48 -19.53 2.23
C ALA A 246 20.28 -19.62 3.76
N GLU A 247 20.98 -18.77 4.52
CA GLU A 247 20.93 -18.73 5.99
C GLU A 247 19.74 -17.93 6.56
N HIS A 248 18.84 -17.40 5.72
CA HIS A 248 17.81 -16.41 6.09
C HIS A 248 16.39 -16.78 5.63
#